data_AF-M6WHY4-F1
#
_entry.id   AF-M6WHY4-F1
#
_cell.length_a   1.000
_cell.length_b   1.000
_cell.length_c   1.000
_cell.angle_alpha   90.00
_cell.angle_beta   90.00
_cell.angle_gamma   90.00
#
_symmetry.space_group_name_H-M   'P 1'
#
loop_
_entity.id
_entity.type
_entity.pdbx_description
1 polymer ?
#
loop_
_entity_poly.entity_id
_entity_poly.type
_entity_poly.pdbx_seq_one_letter_code
_entity_poly.pdbx_strand_id
1 'polypeptide(L)'
;MTIQEIMIETRLPDLFLAPSKMNLAEVETLSGNSVDAPYILRDSLQSVNGIDFCIIDCPPSLSIFTINALVGSNYVIIPLQAEKFSVDGIVGLQQTITSIKKRINPNLEILGALVTQLKPQTLLTKTIVPVLTKYFRIFETSISDGVAVGESHLAKKSVFEYNKTSKQAQEYEGFIEEFLNELKK
;
A
#
# COMPACT_ATOMS: atom_id res chain seq x y z
N MET A 1 20.87 3.37 14.45
CA MET A 1 20.02 4.45 13.96
C MET A 1 18.60 3.90 13.88
N THR A 2 17.66 4.49 14.61
CA THR A 2 16.25 4.04 14.64
C THR A 2 15.44 4.67 13.52
N ILE A 3 14.24 4.16 13.24
CA ILE A 3 13.31 4.82 12.31
C ILE A 3 12.94 6.22 12.83
N GLN A 4 12.70 6.36 14.13
CA GLN A 4 12.36 7.64 14.76
C GLN A 4 13.43 8.71 14.49
N GLU A 5 14.72 8.35 14.48
CA GLU A 5 15.84 9.28 14.25
C GLU A 5 15.94 9.79 12.80
N ILE A 6 15.37 9.07 11.83
CA ILE A 6 15.40 9.46 10.42
C ILE A 6 14.09 10.09 9.94
N MET A 7 13.05 10.07 10.77
CA MET A 7 11.78 10.71 10.45
C MET A 7 11.95 12.21 10.34
N ILE A 8 11.42 12.77 9.26
CA ILE A 8 11.39 14.21 9.04
C ILE A 8 9.94 14.69 9.01
N GLU A 9 9.70 15.89 9.52
CA GLU A 9 8.44 16.58 9.34
C GLU A 9 8.24 16.92 7.86
N THR A 10 7.02 16.75 7.37
CA THR A 10 6.63 17.24 6.06
C THR A 10 6.01 18.62 6.17
N ARG A 11 5.66 19.22 5.03
CA ARG A 11 4.91 20.48 5.00
C ARG A 11 3.45 20.35 5.46
N LEU A 12 2.96 19.12 5.62
CA LEU A 12 1.62 18.84 6.14
C LEU A 12 1.73 18.60 7.65
N PRO A 13 0.86 19.22 8.46
CA PRO A 13 0.84 18.98 9.89
C PRO A 13 0.54 17.51 10.17
N ASP A 14 1.16 16.98 11.23
CA ASP A 14 0.99 15.60 11.71
C ASP A 14 1.38 14.50 10.70
N LEU A 15 2.04 14.87 9.59
CA LEU A 15 2.59 13.95 8.61
C LEU A 15 4.12 13.97 8.66
N PHE A 16 4.67 12.82 9.02
CA PHE A 16 6.11 12.55 9.07
C PHE A 16 6.50 11.57 7.97
N LEU A 17 7.74 11.67 7.50
CA LEU A 17 8.29 10.81 6.45
C LEU A 17 9.60 10.18 6.92
N ALA A 18 9.71 8.86 6.87
CA ALA A 18 10.99 8.16 6.90
C ALA A 18 11.46 7.98 5.44
N PRO A 19 12.46 8.74 4.95
CA PRO A 19 12.80 8.75 3.54
C PRO A 19 13.57 7.48 3.12
N SER A 20 13.32 7.02 1.89
CA SER A 20 14.14 5.99 1.25
C SER A 20 15.33 6.61 0.51
N LYS A 21 16.39 5.82 0.32
CA LYS A 21 17.60 6.19 -0.44
C LYS A 21 17.96 5.06 -1.40
N MET A 22 18.69 5.39 -2.46
CA MET A 22 19.07 4.43 -3.50
C MET A 22 19.90 3.25 -2.96
N ASN A 23 20.70 3.47 -1.92
CA ASN A 23 21.47 2.41 -1.25
C ASN A 23 20.60 1.38 -0.51
N LEU A 24 19.30 1.63 -0.33
CA LEU A 24 18.39 0.61 0.20
C LEU A 24 18.40 -0.63 -0.70
N ALA A 25 18.57 -0.49 -2.01
CA ALA A 25 18.68 -1.62 -2.95
C ALA A 25 19.86 -2.57 -2.63
N GLU A 26 20.94 -2.07 -2.01
CA GLU A 26 22.06 -2.92 -1.58
C GLU A 26 21.66 -3.86 -0.43
N VAL A 27 20.74 -3.40 0.44
CA VAL A 27 20.21 -4.20 1.54
C VAL A 27 19.49 -5.45 1.03
N GLU A 28 18.81 -5.36 -0.12
CA GLU A 28 18.14 -6.50 -0.73
C GLU A 28 19.12 -7.63 -1.05
N THR A 29 20.27 -7.28 -1.61
CA THR A 29 21.33 -8.23 -2.00
C THR A 29 21.97 -8.87 -0.76
N LEU A 30 22.18 -8.09 0.30
CA LEU A 30 22.83 -8.54 1.53
C LEU A 30 21.91 -9.39 2.42
N SER A 31 20.60 -9.22 2.30
CA SER A 31 19.61 -9.84 3.18
C SER A 31 19.32 -11.31 2.85
N GLY A 32 19.74 -11.81 1.69
CA GLY A 32 19.38 -13.16 1.19
C GLY A 32 19.76 -14.33 2.10
N ASN A 33 20.72 -14.13 3.02
CA ASN A 33 21.23 -15.18 3.91
C ASN A 33 20.89 -14.97 5.40
N SER A 34 20.21 -13.89 5.76
CA SER A 34 19.90 -13.59 7.16
C SER A 34 18.53 -14.13 7.55
N VAL A 35 18.48 -14.92 8.62
CA VAL A 35 17.23 -15.44 9.19
C VAL A 35 16.34 -14.31 9.72
N ASP A 36 16.97 -13.22 10.18
CA ASP A 36 16.27 -12.08 10.77
C ASP A 36 15.81 -11.06 9.72
N ALA A 37 16.23 -11.23 8.46
CA ALA A 37 15.94 -10.27 7.39
C ALA A 37 14.44 -9.91 7.27
N PRO A 38 13.47 -10.83 7.40
CA PRO A 38 12.05 -10.49 7.31
C PRO A 38 11.51 -9.61 8.45
N TYR A 39 12.23 -9.51 9.58
CA TYR A 39 11.75 -8.87 10.80
C TYR A 39 12.33 -7.47 11.03
N ILE A 40 13.34 -7.07 10.26
CA ILE A 40 14.10 -5.83 10.46
C ILE A 40 13.18 -4.61 10.59
N LEU A 41 12.19 -4.49 9.70
CA LEU A 41 11.27 -3.36 9.72
C LEU A 41 10.36 -3.39 10.95
N ARG A 42 9.77 -4.55 11.27
CA ARG A 42 8.90 -4.73 12.45
C ARG A 42 9.63 -4.32 13.72
N ASP A 43 10.86 -4.79 13.89
CA ASP A 43 11.65 -4.53 15.09
C ASP A 43 12.07 -3.04 15.15
N SER A 44 12.37 -2.43 14.01
CA SER A 44 12.68 -0.99 13.92
C SER A 44 11.47 -0.10 14.27
N LEU A 45 10.26 -0.52 13.90
CA LEU A 45 9.02 0.22 14.17
C LEU A 45 8.64 0.24 15.66
N GLN A 46 9.17 -0.68 16.48
CA GLN A 46 8.93 -0.66 17.95
C GLN A 46 9.45 0.62 18.63
N SER A 47 10.40 1.31 18.00
CA SER A 47 10.94 2.58 18.51
C SER A 47 10.04 3.79 18.24
N VAL A 48 9.05 3.65 17.35
CA VAL A 48 8.17 4.74 16.92
C VAL A 48 7.04 4.92 17.92
N ASN A 49 6.86 6.15 18.42
CA ASN A 49 5.83 6.50 19.41
C ASN A 49 5.09 7.77 18.98
N GLY A 50 3.83 7.91 19.40
CA GLY A 50 3.03 9.12 19.14
C GLY A 50 2.51 9.24 17.71
N ILE A 51 2.37 8.11 17.00
CA ILE A 51 1.85 8.05 15.63
C ILE A 51 0.64 7.12 15.62
N ASP A 52 -0.50 7.61 15.14
CA ASP A 52 -1.74 6.83 15.05
C ASP A 52 -1.71 5.83 13.88
N PHE A 53 -1.09 6.21 12.77
CA PHE A 53 -1.02 5.42 11.54
C PHE A 53 0.38 5.41 10.94
N CYS A 54 0.89 4.22 10.62
CA CYS A 54 2.09 4.03 9.82
C CYS A 54 1.71 3.46 8.44
N ILE A 55 1.98 4.22 7.38
CA ILE A 55 1.75 3.79 5.99
C ILE A 55 3.10 3.39 5.38
N ILE A 56 3.19 2.16 4.89
CA ILE A 56 4.40 1.62 4.27
C ILE A 56 4.14 1.49 2.76
N ASP A 57 4.78 2.36 1.97
CA ASP A 57 4.75 2.27 0.51
C ASP A 57 5.76 1.21 0.03
N CYS A 58 5.26 0.20 -0.68
CA CYS A 58 6.06 -0.96 -1.08
C CYS A 58 6.55 -0.83 -2.53
N PRO A 59 7.76 -1.33 -2.85
CA PRO A 59 8.18 -1.45 -4.23
C PRO A 59 7.26 -2.42 -5.01
N PRO A 60 7.22 -2.35 -6.35
CA PRO A 60 6.33 -3.17 -7.16
C PRO A 60 6.73 -4.66 -7.19
N SER A 61 7.90 -5.03 -6.66
CA SER A 61 8.39 -6.40 -6.58
C SER A 61 8.03 -7.04 -5.24
N LEU A 62 7.75 -8.35 -5.27
CA LEU A 62 7.58 -9.15 -4.07
C LEU A 62 8.94 -9.59 -3.51
N SER A 63 9.75 -8.61 -3.09
CA SER A 63 11.09 -8.81 -2.55
C SER A 63 11.12 -8.75 -1.02
N ILE A 64 12.33 -8.82 -0.43
CA ILE A 64 12.52 -8.73 1.02
C ILE A 64 11.92 -7.46 1.63
N PHE A 65 11.82 -6.35 0.89
CA PHE A 65 11.16 -5.12 1.37
C PHE A 65 9.67 -5.32 1.54
N THR A 66 9.01 -5.90 0.54
CA THR A 66 7.58 -6.21 0.59
C THR A 66 7.29 -7.26 1.66
N ILE A 67 8.18 -8.25 1.85
CA ILE A 67 8.08 -9.18 2.98
C ILE A 67 8.19 -8.44 4.32
N ASN A 68 9.18 -7.56 4.49
CA ASN A 68 9.34 -6.76 5.71
C ASN A 68 8.12 -5.90 6.00
N ALA A 69 7.54 -5.26 4.97
CA ALA A 69 6.31 -4.50 5.10
C ALA A 69 5.17 -5.38 5.62
N LEU A 70 4.94 -6.55 5.01
CA LEU A 70 3.90 -7.47 5.44
C LEU A 70 4.12 -8.02 6.87
N VAL A 71 5.37 -8.23 7.27
CA VAL A 71 5.72 -8.67 8.63
C VAL A 71 5.57 -7.56 9.67
N GLY A 72 5.82 -6.31 9.28
CA GLY A 72 5.69 -5.12 10.15
C GLY A 72 4.29 -4.53 10.22
N SER A 73 3.37 -4.91 9.33
CA SER A 73 2.03 -4.34 9.24
C SER A 73 0.97 -5.12 10.00
N ASN A 74 -0.03 -4.40 10.53
CA ASN A 74 -1.30 -4.98 10.98
C ASN A 74 -2.21 -5.28 9.80
N TYR A 75 -2.23 -4.40 8.80
CA TYR A 75 -3.15 -4.44 7.68
C TYR A 75 -2.43 -4.29 6.33
N VAL A 76 -2.98 -4.90 5.29
CA VAL A 76 -2.53 -4.69 3.90
C VAL A 76 -3.70 -4.31 2.99
N ILE A 77 -3.46 -3.29 2.16
CA ILE A 77 -4.31 -2.85 1.06
C ILE A 77 -3.60 -3.19 -0.24
N ILE A 78 -4.32 -3.76 -1.20
CA ILE A 78 -3.76 -4.20 -2.48
C ILE A 78 -4.22 -3.25 -3.60
N PRO A 79 -3.42 -2.24 -3.98
CA PRO A 79 -3.77 -1.35 -5.09
C PRO A 79 -3.68 -2.09 -6.41
N LEU A 80 -4.73 -1.96 -7.23
CA LEU A 80 -4.91 -2.84 -8.37
C LEU A 80 -5.38 -2.10 -9.65
N GLN A 81 -4.68 -2.28 -10.78
CA GLN A 81 -5.11 -1.87 -12.12
C GLN A 81 -5.67 -3.02 -12.96
N ALA A 82 -6.96 -2.99 -13.26
CA ALA A 82 -7.68 -3.99 -14.06
C ALA A 82 -6.98 -4.43 -15.36
N GLU A 83 -6.24 -3.52 -15.99
CA GLU A 83 -5.60 -3.70 -17.30
C GLU A 83 -4.25 -4.40 -17.25
N LYS A 84 -3.56 -4.37 -16.10
CA LYS A 84 -2.17 -4.83 -15.98
C LYS A 84 -2.03 -6.16 -15.23
N PHE A 85 -3.14 -6.78 -14.83
CA PHE A 85 -3.07 -8.00 -14.04
C PHE A 85 -3.17 -9.28 -14.83
N SER A 86 -2.32 -10.21 -14.42
CA SER A 86 -2.55 -11.63 -14.58
C SER A 86 -3.24 -12.19 -13.33
N VAL A 87 -4.17 -13.13 -13.56
CA VAL A 87 -4.77 -13.91 -12.48
C VAL A 87 -3.69 -14.65 -11.68
N ASP A 88 -2.65 -15.16 -12.35
CA ASP A 88 -1.54 -15.86 -11.70
C ASP A 88 -0.76 -14.97 -10.72
N GLY A 89 -0.56 -13.69 -11.04
CA GLY A 89 0.10 -12.74 -10.15
C GLY A 89 -0.71 -12.49 -8.87
N ILE A 90 -2.04 -12.38 -9.01
CA ILE A 90 -2.97 -12.24 -7.89
C ILE A 90 -2.97 -13.48 -6.99
N VAL A 91 -3.01 -14.67 -7.59
CA VAL A 91 -2.92 -15.94 -6.87
C VAL A 91 -1.60 -16.02 -6.10
N GLY A 92 -0.47 -15.72 -6.75
CA GLY A 92 0.85 -15.75 -6.11
C GLY A 92 0.96 -14.76 -4.95
N LEU A 93 0.42 -13.55 -5.10
CA LEU A 93 0.36 -12.55 -4.03
C LEU A 93 -0.47 -13.05 -2.84
N GLN A 94 -1.67 -13.58 -3.09
CA GLN A 94 -2.54 -14.12 -2.05
C GLN A 94 -1.87 -15.26 -1.29
N GLN A 95 -1.23 -16.19 -2.01
CA GLN A 95 -0.49 -17.31 -1.41
C GLN A 95 0.66 -16.84 -0.53
N THR A 96 1.38 -15.79 -0.97
CA THR A 96 2.48 -15.22 -0.21
C THR A 96 2.00 -14.56 1.07
N ILE A 97 0.99 -13.69 1.00
CA ILE A 97 0.40 -13.03 2.17
C ILE A 97 -0.14 -14.08 3.15
N THR A 98 -0.83 -15.11 2.64
CA THR A 98 -1.36 -16.21 3.46
C THR A 98 -0.24 -16.99 4.17
N SER A 99 0.89 -17.22 3.49
CA SER A 99 2.05 -17.91 4.06
C SER A 99 2.72 -17.09 5.15
N ILE A 100 2.88 -15.78 4.95
CA ILE A 100 3.41 -14.84 5.94
C ILE A 100 2.47 -14.79 7.14
N LYS A 101 1.16 -14.65 6.92
CA LYS A 101 0.16 -14.65 7.99
C LYS A 101 0.27 -15.91 8.83
N LYS A 102 0.34 -17.09 8.20
CA LYS A 102 0.38 -18.38 8.90
C LYS A 102 1.66 -18.62 9.70
N ARG A 103 2.81 -18.12 9.24
CA ARG A 103 4.13 -18.51 9.78
C ARG A 103 4.87 -17.42 10.54
N ILE A 104 4.63 -16.15 10.19
CA ILE A 104 5.48 -15.03 10.59
C ILE A 104 4.68 -13.93 11.29
N ASN A 105 3.55 -13.52 10.72
CA ASN A 105 2.70 -12.44 11.26
C ASN A 105 1.21 -12.87 11.32
N PRO A 106 0.80 -13.65 12.35
CA PRO A 106 -0.59 -14.11 12.50
C PRO A 106 -1.64 -13.00 12.56
N ASN A 107 -1.25 -11.80 12.97
CA ASN A 107 -2.12 -10.63 13.11
C ASN A 107 -2.30 -9.86 11.80
N LEU A 108 -1.61 -10.24 10.72
CA LEU A 108 -1.75 -9.58 9.42
C LEU A 108 -3.14 -9.80 8.84
N GLU A 109 -3.83 -8.73 8.47
CA GLU A 109 -5.14 -8.77 7.84
C GLU A 109 -5.14 -8.10 6.47
N ILE A 110 -5.80 -8.75 5.51
CA ILE A 110 -6.03 -8.16 4.19
C ILE A 110 -7.32 -7.36 4.30
N LEU A 111 -7.23 -6.03 4.31
CA LEU A 111 -8.42 -5.17 4.36
C LEU A 111 -9.23 -5.27 3.06
N GLY A 112 -8.50 -5.32 1.95
CA GLY A 112 -9.10 -5.47 0.63
C GLY A 112 -8.18 -4.98 -0.48
N ALA A 113 -8.71 -5.02 -1.70
CA ALA A 113 -8.03 -4.59 -2.89
C ALA A 113 -8.75 -3.38 -3.49
N LEU A 114 -7.99 -2.31 -3.78
CA LEU A 114 -8.50 -1.04 -4.29
C LEU A 114 -8.29 -0.99 -5.80
N VAL A 115 -9.36 -0.85 -6.58
CA VAL A 115 -9.25 -0.66 -8.03
C VAL A 115 -8.80 0.77 -8.33
N THR A 116 -7.70 0.91 -9.04
CA THR A 116 -7.02 2.17 -9.37
C THR A 116 -6.87 2.36 -10.87
N GLN A 117 -6.72 3.62 -11.29
CA GLN A 117 -6.64 4.03 -12.71
C GLN A 117 -7.78 3.46 -13.54
N LEU A 118 -8.97 3.41 -12.95
CA LEU A 118 -10.13 2.81 -13.56
C LEU A 118 -10.61 3.65 -14.75
N LYS A 119 -10.63 3.04 -15.94
CA LYS A 119 -11.30 3.62 -17.11
C LYS A 119 -12.77 3.22 -17.09
N PRO A 120 -13.72 4.18 -17.05
CA PRO A 120 -15.13 3.86 -16.99
C PRO A 120 -15.58 3.00 -18.18
N GLN A 121 -16.47 2.03 -17.90
CA GLN A 121 -17.25 1.30 -18.90
C GLN A 121 -16.48 0.41 -19.88
N THR A 122 -15.22 0.05 -19.59
CA THR A 122 -14.55 -0.97 -20.41
C THR A 122 -15.14 -2.37 -20.12
N LEU A 123 -15.24 -3.21 -21.16
CA LEU A 123 -15.60 -4.63 -21.01
C LEU A 123 -14.64 -5.34 -20.05
N LEU A 124 -13.36 -4.93 -20.06
CA LEU A 124 -12.31 -5.49 -19.22
C LEU A 124 -12.61 -5.30 -17.74
N THR A 125 -12.95 -4.09 -17.29
CA THR A 125 -13.30 -3.83 -15.88
C THR A 125 -14.49 -4.68 -15.45
N LYS A 126 -15.56 -4.73 -16.26
CA LYS A 126 -16.78 -5.49 -15.94
C LYS A 126 -16.51 -6.99 -15.82
N THR A 127 -15.46 -7.49 -16.48
CA THR A 127 -15.12 -8.91 -16.52
C THR A 127 -14.13 -9.28 -15.42
N ILE A 128 -13.15 -8.42 -15.12
CA ILE A 128 -12.07 -8.76 -14.18
C ILE A 128 -12.45 -8.56 -12.73
N VAL A 129 -13.26 -7.55 -12.39
CA VAL A 129 -13.65 -7.28 -10.98
C VAL A 129 -14.33 -8.49 -10.33
N PRO A 130 -15.31 -9.17 -10.97
CA PRO A 130 -15.91 -10.39 -10.41
C PRO A 130 -14.94 -11.59 -10.28
N VAL A 131 -13.82 -11.58 -11.00
CA VAL A 131 -12.78 -12.60 -10.83
C VAL A 131 -11.93 -12.28 -9.61
N LEU A 132 -11.60 -11.00 -9.40
CA LEU A 132 -10.78 -10.55 -8.29
C LEU A 132 -11.46 -10.74 -6.92
N THR A 133 -12.79 -10.62 -6.86
CA THR A 133 -13.57 -10.88 -5.64
C THR A 133 -13.42 -12.31 -5.11
N LYS A 134 -12.89 -13.24 -5.90
CA LYS A 134 -12.60 -14.62 -5.45
C LYS A 134 -11.34 -14.72 -4.60
N TYR A 135 -10.44 -13.74 -4.68
CA TYR A 135 -9.13 -13.75 -4.02
C TYR A 135 -9.07 -12.79 -2.84
N PHE A 136 -9.63 -11.60 -3.03
CA PHE A 136 -9.66 -10.55 -2.03
C PHE A 136 -11.03 -9.90 -2.00
N ARG A 137 -11.40 -9.37 -0.84
CA ARG A 137 -12.46 -8.37 -0.78
C ARG A 137 -12.04 -7.17 -1.63
N ILE A 138 -12.97 -6.62 -2.40
CA ILE A 138 -12.76 -5.40 -3.19
C ILE A 138 -13.44 -4.24 -2.45
N PHE A 139 -12.75 -3.11 -2.35
CA PHE A 139 -13.37 -1.88 -1.85
C PHE A 139 -14.49 -1.43 -2.81
N GLU A 140 -15.57 -0.89 -2.26
CA GLU A 140 -16.66 -0.33 -3.06
C GLU A 140 -16.17 0.87 -3.86
N THR A 141 -15.28 1.66 -3.26
CA THR A 141 -14.63 2.79 -3.91
C THR A 141 -13.58 2.33 -4.92
N SER A 142 -13.51 3.02 -6.06
CA SER A 142 -12.46 2.85 -7.07
C SER A 142 -11.91 4.22 -7.47
N ILE A 143 -10.61 4.28 -7.76
CA ILE A 143 -9.96 5.51 -8.22
C ILE A 143 -9.93 5.49 -9.75
N SER A 144 -10.65 6.43 -10.36
CA SER A 144 -10.70 6.59 -11.82
C SER A 144 -9.39 7.13 -12.37
N ASP A 145 -9.11 6.79 -13.63
CA ASP A 145 -8.06 7.46 -14.39
C ASP A 145 -8.38 8.95 -14.58
N GLY A 146 -7.34 9.80 -14.62
CA GLY A 146 -7.50 11.22 -14.94
C GLY A 146 -6.29 12.07 -14.60
N VAL A 147 -6.30 13.29 -15.16
CA VAL A 147 -5.11 14.16 -15.21
C VAL A 147 -4.72 14.74 -13.85
N ALA A 148 -5.69 14.96 -12.96
CA ALA A 148 -5.45 15.65 -11.68
C ALA A 148 -4.38 14.98 -10.81
N VAL A 149 -4.28 13.64 -10.84
CA VAL A 149 -3.25 12.89 -10.09
C VAL A 149 -1.87 13.12 -10.70
N GLY A 150 -1.76 13.06 -12.03
CA GLY A 150 -0.49 13.31 -12.72
C GLY A 150 -0.02 14.76 -12.54
N GLU A 151 -0.94 15.71 -12.66
CA GLU A 151 -0.66 17.14 -12.47
C GLU A 151 -0.30 17.46 -11.01
N SER A 152 -0.93 16.80 -10.03
CA SER A 152 -0.58 16.99 -8.62
C SER A 152 0.84 16.52 -8.32
N HIS A 153 1.28 15.40 -8.91
CA HIS A 153 2.66 14.93 -8.79
C HIS A 153 3.66 15.94 -9.37
N LEU A 154 3.39 16.48 -10.57
CA LEU A 154 4.23 17.52 -11.18
C LEU A 154 4.30 18.78 -10.32
N ALA A 155 3.18 19.16 -9.70
CA ALA A 155 3.09 20.29 -8.78
C ALA A 155 3.67 20.01 -7.38
N LYS A 156 4.12 18.78 -7.09
CA LYS A 156 4.59 18.32 -5.77
C LYS A 156 3.55 18.54 -4.66
N LYS A 157 2.27 18.39 -5.01
CA LYS A 157 1.12 18.55 -4.14
C LYS A 157 0.37 17.22 -4.01
N SER A 158 -0.31 17.00 -2.90
CA SER A 158 -1.34 15.97 -2.86
C SER A 158 -2.47 16.33 -3.84
N VAL A 159 -3.26 15.34 -4.27
CA VAL A 159 -4.42 15.59 -5.13
C VAL A 159 -5.42 16.55 -4.47
N PHE A 160 -5.54 16.50 -3.14
CA PHE A 160 -6.39 17.39 -2.36
C PHE A 160 -5.93 18.85 -2.40
N GLU A 161 -4.63 19.10 -2.31
CA GLU A 161 -4.08 20.45 -2.36
C GLU A 161 -3.96 21.01 -3.78
N TYR A 162 -3.85 20.11 -4.77
CA TYR A 162 -3.83 20.49 -6.18
C TYR A 162 -5.23 20.84 -6.68
N ASN A 163 -6.20 19.93 -6.51
CA ASN A 163 -7.57 20.10 -6.96
C ASN A 163 -8.53 19.25 -6.12
N LYS A 164 -8.95 19.77 -4.96
CA LYS A 164 -9.90 19.10 -4.04
C LYS A 164 -11.25 18.78 -4.70
N THR A 165 -11.67 19.56 -5.69
CA THR A 165 -12.94 19.35 -6.40
C THR A 165 -12.84 18.35 -7.56
N SER A 166 -11.64 17.83 -7.85
CA SER A 166 -11.47 16.81 -8.87
C SER A 166 -12.18 15.52 -8.49
N LYS A 167 -12.60 14.77 -9.51
CA LYS A 167 -13.21 13.45 -9.33
C LYS A 167 -12.29 12.52 -8.51
N GLN A 168 -10.98 12.52 -8.81
CA GLN A 168 -10.02 11.66 -8.12
C GLN A 168 -9.86 12.05 -6.64
N ALA A 169 -9.87 13.34 -6.30
CA ALA A 169 -9.84 13.75 -4.90
C ALA A 169 -11.07 13.25 -4.13
N GLN A 170 -12.26 13.35 -4.72
CA GLN A 170 -13.49 12.81 -4.12
C GLN A 170 -13.47 11.29 -3.98
N GLU A 171 -12.93 10.58 -4.98
CA GLU A 171 -12.77 9.12 -4.92
C GLU A 171 -11.76 8.69 -3.85
N TYR A 172 -10.64 9.41 -3.67
CA TYR A 172 -9.73 9.15 -2.56
C TYR A 172 -10.38 9.46 -1.19
N GLU A 173 -11.19 10.52 -1.09
CA GLU A 173 -11.93 10.85 0.13
C GLU A 173 -12.91 9.73 0.50
N GLY A 174 -13.71 9.24 -0.46
CA GLY A 174 -14.60 8.10 -0.25
C GLY A 174 -13.86 6.81 0.14
N PHE A 175 -12.69 6.56 -0.46
CA PHE A 175 -11.86 5.41 -0.08
C PHE A 175 -11.32 5.54 1.35
N ILE A 176 -10.91 6.74 1.77
CA ILE A 176 -10.44 6.99 3.15
C ILE A 176 -11.59 6.74 4.14
N GLU A 177 -12.80 7.21 3.86
CA GLU A 177 -13.97 6.94 4.71
C GLU A 177 -14.27 5.44 4.82
N GLU A 178 -14.26 4.72 3.69
CA GLU A 178 -14.45 3.28 3.64
C GLU A 178 -13.37 2.56 4.46
N PHE A 179 -12.10 2.88 4.23
CA PHE A 179 -10.95 2.34 4.97
C PHE A 179 -11.08 2.54 6.48
N LEU A 180 -11.38 3.76 6.93
CA LEU A 180 -11.52 4.08 8.36
C LEU A 180 -12.70 3.35 9.00
N ASN A 181 -13.78 3.09 8.26
CA ASN A 181 -14.91 2.30 8.76
C ASN A 181 -14.56 0.83 8.92
N GLU A 182 -13.69 0.29 8.06
CA GLU A 182 -13.22 -1.10 8.19
C GLU A 182 -12.30 -1.32 9.38
N LEU A 183 -11.46 -0.34 9.71
CA LEU A 183 -10.59 -0.43 10.88
C LEU A 183 -11.32 -0.40 12.23
N LYS A 184 -12.58 0.05 12.25
CA LYS A 184 -13.41 0.13 13.46
C LYS A 184 -14.20 -1.15 13.76
N LYS A 185 -14.20 -2.11 12.84
CA LYS A 185 -14.90 -3.40 13.00
C LYS A 185 -14.04 -4.39 13.74
#